data_AF-A0A540WMV5-F1
#
_entry.id   AF-A0A540WMV5-F1
#
_cell.length_a   1.000
_cell.length_b   1.000
_cell.length_c   1.000
_cell.angle_alpha   90.00
_cell.angle_beta   90.00
_cell.angle_gamma   90.00
#
_symmetry.space_group_name_H-M   'P 1'
#
loop_
_entity.id
_entity.type
_entity.pdbx_description
1 polymer ?
#
loop_
_entity_poly.entity_id
_entity_poly.type
_entity_poly.pdbx_seq_one_letter_code
_entity_poly.pdbx_strand_id
1 'polypeptide(L)'
;MRLAPCLPLLLLWSSAVLAEPDSFGLGNARSGALTVNTARTTINTAMRLPTGAQRGDSTLAVETSTVPPTGGLVMVHQTMGFPSSTPSGSTGQTSPGDVGRWELARVSLVTVGTPTVLRLTAPLMYTYTSPGAQVVTVPEYSTVSVAASGSLVAPAWDGNSGGILAFLASGTLTNNGAIHADGAGFRGGTFTNNAARTACEGGDLSTTLGGSYKGEGLVVERFGSASGRGNLLNGGGGGNCNNAGGGGG
;
A
#
# COMPACT_ATOMS: atom_id res chain seq x y z
N MET A 1 -27.39 17.97 -67.55
CA MET A 1 -27.65 17.25 -66.29
C MET A 1 -26.58 17.67 -65.29
N ARG A 2 -26.92 18.48 -64.28
CA ARG A 2 -25.97 18.98 -63.27
C ARG A 2 -26.16 18.15 -62.00
N LEU A 3 -25.13 17.41 -61.60
CA LEU A 3 -25.10 16.65 -60.35
C LEU A 3 -24.92 17.60 -59.16
N ALA A 4 -25.84 17.53 -58.20
CA ALA A 4 -25.69 18.18 -56.90
C ALA A 4 -24.81 17.31 -55.99
N PRO A 5 -23.82 17.87 -55.26
CA PRO A 5 -23.06 17.10 -54.29
C PRO A 5 -23.85 17.00 -52.99
N CYS A 6 -24.24 15.76 -52.65
CA CYS A 6 -24.83 15.42 -51.35
C CYS A 6 -23.67 15.22 -50.37
N LEU A 7 -23.52 16.14 -49.41
CA LEU A 7 -22.51 16.09 -48.36
C LEU A 7 -22.98 15.11 -47.27
N PRO A 8 -22.26 14.01 -46.96
CA PRO A 8 -22.67 13.12 -45.89
C PRO A 8 -22.30 13.74 -44.54
N LEU A 9 -23.31 14.10 -43.75
CA LEU A 9 -23.16 14.51 -42.36
C LEU A 9 -22.84 13.28 -41.50
N LEU A 10 -21.55 13.00 -41.31
CA LEU A 10 -21.06 12.02 -40.33
C LEU A 10 -21.30 12.55 -38.91
N LEU A 11 -22.45 12.20 -38.34
CA LEU A 11 -22.71 12.31 -36.91
C LEU A 11 -21.86 11.28 -36.17
N LEU A 12 -20.64 11.67 -35.80
CA LEU A 12 -19.86 10.99 -34.78
C LEU A 12 -20.65 11.05 -33.47
N TRP A 13 -21.22 9.92 -33.07
CA TRP A 13 -21.72 9.75 -31.71
C TRP A 13 -20.52 9.87 -30.79
N SER A 14 -20.42 10.97 -30.07
CA SER A 14 -19.49 11.08 -28.95
C SER A 14 -19.88 10.02 -27.93
N SER A 15 -19.11 8.95 -27.81
CA SER A 15 -19.13 8.09 -26.63
C SER A 15 -18.58 8.90 -25.46
N ALA A 16 -19.43 9.74 -24.88
CA ALA A 16 -19.12 10.46 -23.65
C ALA A 16 -19.46 9.57 -22.46
N VAL A 17 -18.51 8.72 -22.04
CA VAL A 17 -18.21 8.45 -20.63
C VAL A 17 -16.74 8.02 -20.55
N LEU A 18 -15.85 8.98 -20.42
CA LEU A 18 -14.51 8.75 -19.87
C LEU A 18 -14.30 9.81 -18.81
N ALA A 19 -14.68 9.44 -17.58
CA ALA A 19 -14.15 10.02 -16.38
C ALA A 19 -14.74 9.35 -15.14
N GLU A 20 -13.94 8.63 -14.36
CA GLU A 20 -13.95 8.90 -12.91
C GLU A 20 -12.53 9.29 -12.47
N PRO A 21 -11.94 10.39 -12.99
CA PRO A 21 -10.82 11.05 -12.35
C PRO A 21 -11.34 11.56 -11.02
N ASP A 22 -10.72 11.10 -9.93
CA ASP A 22 -10.97 11.48 -8.53
C ASP A 22 -12.29 12.25 -8.32
N SER A 23 -13.40 11.51 -8.27
CA SER A 23 -14.73 12.08 -8.02
C SER A 23 -14.94 12.44 -6.55
N PHE A 24 -13.97 12.15 -5.68
CA PHE A 24 -14.06 12.35 -4.25
C PHE A 24 -13.51 13.71 -3.81
N GLY A 25 -12.54 14.27 -4.56
CA GLY A 25 -11.99 15.59 -4.30
C GLY A 25 -11.47 15.73 -2.87
N LEU A 26 -11.99 16.69 -2.11
CA LEU A 26 -11.62 16.89 -0.70
C LEU A 26 -12.49 16.09 0.29
N GLY A 27 -13.27 15.13 -0.21
CA GLY A 27 -14.20 14.33 0.57
C GLY A 27 -15.49 15.06 0.91
N ASN A 28 -16.43 14.33 1.52
CA ASN A 28 -17.78 14.80 1.82
C ASN A 28 -18.01 15.19 3.30
N ALA A 29 -16.95 15.37 4.09
CA ALA A 29 -17.02 15.71 5.51
C ALA A 29 -17.77 14.71 6.41
N ARG A 30 -18.11 13.50 5.94
CA ARG A 30 -18.88 12.51 6.71
C ARG A 30 -18.24 12.09 8.03
N SER A 31 -16.91 12.22 8.15
CA SER A 31 -16.17 11.87 9.36
C SER A 31 -16.18 13.01 10.40
N GLY A 32 -16.86 14.12 10.13
CA GLY A 32 -16.98 15.25 11.05
C GLY A 32 -15.66 15.99 11.26
N ALA A 33 -15.56 16.76 12.34
CA ALA A 33 -14.32 17.43 12.71
C ALA A 33 -13.41 16.49 13.50
N LEU A 34 -12.11 16.49 13.21
CA LEU A 34 -11.10 15.76 13.96
C LEU A 34 -10.25 16.72 14.80
N THR A 35 -10.12 16.44 16.10
CA THR A 35 -9.14 17.09 16.97
C THR A 35 -8.18 16.05 17.54
N VAL A 36 -6.89 16.26 17.35
CA VAL A 36 -5.82 15.35 17.81
C VAL A 36 -5.01 16.06 18.89
N ASN A 37 -5.19 15.63 20.14
CA ASN A 37 -4.51 16.18 21.32
C ASN A 37 -3.49 15.20 21.93
N THR A 38 -3.51 13.94 21.52
CA THR A 38 -2.60 12.88 21.97
C THR A 38 -1.65 12.46 20.86
N ALA A 39 -0.40 12.17 21.26
CA ALA A 39 0.58 11.59 20.36
C ALA A 39 0.14 10.17 19.93
N ARG A 40 0.58 9.77 18.73
CA ARG A 40 0.41 8.43 18.15
C ARG A 40 -1.05 8.03 17.92
N THR A 41 -1.87 8.99 17.50
CA THR A 41 -3.25 8.73 17.10
C THR A 41 -3.28 8.12 15.69
N THR A 42 -3.91 6.95 15.56
CA THR A 42 -4.12 6.27 14.27
C THR A 42 -5.57 6.45 13.84
N ILE A 43 -5.78 6.84 12.57
CA ILE A 43 -7.13 7.07 11.99
C ILE A 43 -7.45 6.10 10.83
N ASN A 44 -6.46 5.37 10.36
CA ASN A 44 -6.60 4.41 9.27
C ASN A 44 -6.68 2.99 9.81
N THR A 45 -7.53 2.19 9.19
CA THR A 45 -7.50 0.74 9.28
C THR A 45 -6.96 0.21 7.96
N ALA A 46 -5.85 -0.53 8.00
CA ALA A 46 -5.30 -1.22 6.86
C ALA A 46 -5.75 -2.69 6.89
N MET A 47 -6.07 -3.23 5.72
CA MET A 47 -6.68 -4.54 5.55
C MET A 47 -5.99 -5.26 4.41
N ARG A 48 -5.61 -6.52 4.62
CA ARG A 48 -4.97 -7.33 3.57
C ARG A 48 -5.99 -7.69 2.50
N LEU A 49 -5.56 -7.68 1.23
CA LEU A 49 -6.34 -8.18 0.10
C LEU A 49 -5.80 -9.57 -0.34
N PRO A 50 -6.21 -10.67 0.32
CA PRO A 50 -5.58 -11.99 0.22
C PRO A 50 -5.57 -12.61 -1.18
N THR A 51 -6.54 -12.28 -2.02
CA THR A 51 -6.69 -12.84 -3.37
C THR A 51 -6.38 -11.83 -4.48
N GLY A 52 -6.00 -10.59 -4.11
CA GLY A 52 -5.94 -9.48 -5.04
C GLY A 52 -7.34 -9.07 -5.54
N ALA A 53 -7.37 -8.22 -6.56
CA ALA A 53 -8.57 -7.81 -7.29
C ALA A 53 -8.21 -7.45 -8.74
N GLN A 54 -9.14 -7.63 -9.67
CA GLN A 54 -8.95 -7.32 -11.07
C GLN A 54 -9.61 -5.99 -11.43
N ARG A 55 -9.10 -5.34 -12.49
CA ARG A 55 -9.82 -4.25 -13.15
C ARG A 55 -11.24 -4.72 -13.49
N GLY A 56 -12.23 -3.90 -13.16
CA GLY A 56 -13.64 -4.21 -13.38
C GLY A 56 -14.33 -4.82 -12.15
N ASP A 57 -13.58 -5.30 -11.15
CA ASP A 57 -14.18 -5.84 -9.93
C ASP A 57 -14.89 -4.74 -9.14
N SER A 58 -16.07 -5.06 -8.62
CA SER A 58 -16.86 -4.19 -7.74
C SER A 58 -16.98 -4.77 -6.32
N THR A 59 -16.22 -5.80 -6.02
CA THR A 59 -16.20 -6.46 -4.70
C THR A 59 -14.77 -6.77 -4.30
N LEU A 60 -14.41 -6.48 -3.05
CA LEU A 60 -13.11 -6.79 -2.47
C LEU A 60 -13.30 -7.72 -1.27
N ALA A 61 -12.66 -8.88 -1.29
CA ALA A 61 -12.58 -9.77 -0.13
C ALA A 61 -11.36 -9.38 0.70
N VAL A 62 -11.56 -8.91 1.94
CA VAL A 62 -10.50 -8.40 2.82
C VAL A 62 -10.40 -9.21 4.11
N GLU A 63 -9.19 -9.29 4.64
CA GLU A 63 -8.93 -9.81 5.99
C GLU A 63 -8.73 -8.63 6.94
N THR A 64 -9.62 -8.49 7.92
CA THR A 64 -9.58 -7.41 8.91
C THR A 64 -10.31 -7.79 10.20
N SER A 65 -9.89 -7.20 11.31
CA SER A 65 -10.63 -7.21 12.58
C SER A 65 -11.56 -5.98 12.72
N THR A 66 -11.36 -4.94 11.93
CA THR A 66 -12.11 -3.68 11.97
C THR A 66 -12.57 -3.32 10.56
N VAL A 67 -13.87 -3.10 10.38
CA VAL A 67 -14.46 -2.94 9.04
C VAL A 67 -14.82 -1.47 8.80
N PRO A 68 -14.61 -0.92 7.58
CA PRO A 68 -15.08 0.42 7.24
C PRO A 68 -16.61 0.54 7.39
N PRO A 69 -17.14 1.74 7.67
CA PRO A 69 -18.57 1.97 7.63
C PRO A 69 -19.10 1.94 6.18
N THR A 70 -20.36 1.55 6.01
CA THR A 70 -21.06 1.70 4.72
C THR A 70 -21.04 3.16 4.26
N GLY A 71 -20.82 3.35 2.96
CA GLY A 71 -20.55 4.62 2.30
C GLY A 71 -19.13 5.15 2.52
N GLY A 72 -18.32 4.51 3.37
CA GLY A 72 -16.95 4.94 3.67
C GLY A 72 -16.05 4.90 2.44
N LEU A 73 -15.01 5.74 2.46
CA LEU A 73 -13.99 5.78 1.42
C LEU A 73 -12.83 4.87 1.82
N VAL A 74 -12.29 4.14 0.86
CA VAL A 74 -11.10 3.32 1.01
C VAL A 74 -10.11 3.63 -0.11
N MET A 75 -8.82 3.46 0.17
CA MET A 75 -7.74 3.43 -0.80
C MET A 75 -7.36 1.97 -1.02
N VAL A 76 -7.39 1.52 -2.28
CA VAL A 76 -6.80 0.24 -2.68
C VAL A 76 -5.38 0.53 -3.15
N HIS A 77 -4.37 -0.18 -2.64
CA HIS A 77 -2.96 0.12 -2.87
C HIS A 77 -2.12 -1.14 -3.10
N GLN A 78 -1.23 -1.09 -4.08
CA GLN A 78 -0.22 -2.13 -4.34
C GLN A 78 1.10 -1.79 -3.63
N THR A 79 1.39 -2.44 -2.50
CA THR A 79 2.56 -2.13 -1.65
C THR A 79 3.80 -2.91 -2.03
N MET A 80 3.63 -4.17 -2.42
CA MET A 80 4.70 -5.06 -2.90
C MET A 80 4.25 -5.66 -4.24
N GLY A 81 5.13 -6.33 -4.98
CA GLY A 81 4.69 -6.95 -6.24
C GLY A 81 5.77 -7.64 -7.06
N PHE A 82 7.02 -7.59 -6.60
CA PHE A 82 8.11 -8.29 -7.28
C PHE A 82 8.11 -9.77 -6.89
N PRO A 83 8.32 -10.68 -7.86
CA PRO A 83 8.23 -12.11 -7.61
C PRO A 83 9.35 -12.58 -6.68
N SER A 84 9.10 -13.65 -5.93
CA SER A 84 10.08 -14.25 -5.01
C SER A 84 11.36 -14.72 -5.70
N SER A 85 11.31 -14.98 -7.01
CA SER A 85 12.46 -15.29 -7.87
C SER A 85 13.40 -14.09 -8.14
N THR A 86 13.07 -12.88 -7.66
CA THR A 86 13.91 -11.70 -7.82
C THR A 86 15.32 -11.95 -7.27
N PRO A 87 16.38 -11.81 -8.10
CA PRO A 87 17.75 -12.03 -7.66
C PRO A 87 18.20 -11.03 -6.59
N SER A 88 19.03 -11.49 -5.66
CA SER A 88 19.70 -10.61 -4.70
C SER A 88 20.87 -9.84 -5.34
N GLY A 89 21.22 -8.70 -4.74
CA GLY A 89 22.35 -7.87 -5.17
C GLY A 89 21.97 -6.88 -6.27
N SER A 90 20.76 -6.33 -6.20
CA SER A 90 20.27 -5.35 -7.18
C SER A 90 21.18 -4.12 -7.21
N THR A 91 21.70 -3.78 -8.39
CA THR A 91 22.54 -2.61 -8.63
C THR A 91 21.81 -1.65 -9.57
N GLY A 92 21.29 -0.54 -9.01
CA GLY A 92 20.65 0.52 -9.79
C GLY A 92 19.16 0.71 -9.51
N GLN A 93 18.57 1.64 -10.28
CA GLN A 93 17.17 2.04 -10.12
C GLN A 93 16.23 0.91 -10.58
N THR A 94 15.26 0.59 -9.74
CA THR A 94 14.20 -0.38 -10.05
C THR A 94 12.99 0.36 -10.59
N SER A 95 12.48 -0.03 -11.76
CA SER A 95 11.15 0.42 -12.21
C SER A 95 10.09 -0.26 -11.34
N PRO A 96 9.21 0.48 -10.64
CA PRO A 96 8.32 -0.10 -9.64
C PRO A 96 7.21 -0.98 -10.23
N GLY A 97 7.01 -0.96 -11.55
CA GLY A 97 5.90 -1.65 -12.19
C GLY A 97 4.56 -1.14 -11.66
N ASP A 98 3.75 -2.05 -11.11
CA ASP A 98 2.48 -1.70 -10.48
C ASP A 98 2.61 -1.32 -8.99
N VAL A 99 3.79 -1.48 -8.39
CA VAL A 99 4.01 -1.07 -6.99
C VAL A 99 3.85 0.44 -6.84
N GLY A 100 3.15 0.87 -5.79
CA GLY A 100 2.78 2.26 -5.55
C GLY A 100 1.52 2.70 -6.31
N ARG A 101 0.91 1.82 -7.11
CA ARG A 101 -0.40 2.09 -7.72
C ARG A 101 -1.47 2.11 -6.64
N TRP A 102 -2.38 3.08 -6.74
CA TRP A 102 -3.54 3.17 -5.88
C TRP A 102 -4.73 3.82 -6.58
N GLU A 103 -5.91 3.57 -6.03
CA GLU A 103 -7.14 4.28 -6.35
C GLU A 103 -8.04 4.39 -5.12
N LEU A 104 -8.92 5.40 -5.11
CA LEU A 104 -9.96 5.54 -4.10
C LEU A 104 -11.23 4.84 -4.58
N ALA A 105 -11.92 4.19 -3.66
CA ALA A 105 -13.20 3.54 -3.92
C ALA A 105 -14.16 3.77 -2.74
N ARG A 106 -15.45 3.94 -3.05
CA ARG A 106 -16.48 4.10 -2.02
C ARG A 106 -17.19 2.77 -1.79
N VAL A 107 -17.34 2.40 -0.52
CA VAL A 107 -17.98 1.15 -0.09
C VAL A 107 -19.50 1.33 -0.08
N SER A 108 -20.23 0.60 -0.91
CA SER A 108 -21.70 0.60 -0.95
C SER A 108 -22.33 -0.37 0.05
N LEU A 109 -21.63 -1.45 0.40
CA LEU A 109 -22.08 -2.46 1.36
C LEU A 109 -20.89 -3.17 2.00
N VAL A 110 -21.06 -3.55 3.25
CA VAL A 110 -20.13 -4.38 4.01
C VAL A 110 -20.84 -5.66 4.44
N THR A 111 -20.28 -6.81 4.04
CA THR A 111 -20.72 -8.13 4.49
C THR A 111 -19.64 -8.70 5.40
N VAL A 112 -19.89 -8.71 6.71
CA VAL A 112 -18.95 -9.24 7.71
C VAL A 112 -18.94 -10.76 7.66
N GLY A 113 -17.75 -11.36 7.62
CA GLY A 113 -17.55 -12.80 7.53
C GLY A 113 -16.08 -13.18 7.42
N THR A 114 -15.81 -14.42 7.02
CA THR A 114 -14.46 -14.96 6.80
C THR A 114 -14.34 -15.45 5.35
N PRO A 115 -13.98 -14.59 4.38
CA PRO A 115 -13.51 -13.20 4.52
C PRO A 115 -14.64 -12.17 4.65
N THR A 116 -14.29 -10.95 5.06
CA THR A 116 -15.20 -9.80 4.99
C THR A 116 -15.22 -9.28 3.55
N VAL A 117 -16.40 -8.95 3.03
CA VAL A 117 -16.56 -8.50 1.63
C VAL A 117 -17.05 -7.05 1.60
N LEU A 118 -16.30 -6.21 0.90
CA LEU A 118 -16.66 -4.82 0.61
C LEU A 118 -17.22 -4.76 -0.81
N ARG A 119 -18.48 -4.32 -0.98
CA ARG A 119 -19.00 -3.97 -2.30
C ARG A 119 -18.72 -2.49 -2.56
N LEU A 120 -18.23 -2.17 -3.74
CA LEU A 120 -17.90 -0.81 -4.16
C LEU A 120 -19.10 -0.15 -4.85
N THR A 121 -19.09 1.18 -4.99
CA THR A 121 -20.08 1.93 -5.77
C THR A 121 -19.75 1.94 -7.27
N ALA A 122 -18.48 1.81 -7.61
CA ALA A 122 -17.95 1.76 -8.96
C ALA A 122 -16.90 0.64 -9.07
N PRO A 123 -16.71 0.04 -10.26
CA PRO A 123 -15.69 -0.99 -10.45
C PRO A 123 -14.27 -0.42 -10.40
N LEU A 124 -13.29 -1.25 -10.02
CA LEU A 124 -11.89 -0.86 -10.02
C LEU A 124 -11.37 -0.53 -11.41
N MET A 125 -10.54 0.50 -11.50
CA MET A 125 -9.84 0.90 -12.71
C MET A 125 -8.55 0.10 -12.93
N TYR A 126 -7.98 -0.46 -11.87
CA TYR A 126 -6.72 -1.21 -11.95
C TYR A 126 -6.82 -2.61 -11.32
N THR A 127 -5.86 -3.45 -11.70
CA THR A 127 -5.63 -4.75 -11.06
C THR A 127 -4.65 -4.57 -9.90
N TYR A 128 -4.91 -5.27 -8.79
CA TYR A 128 -4.06 -5.36 -7.62
C TYR A 128 -3.76 -6.82 -7.33
N THR A 129 -2.49 -7.17 -7.19
CA THR A 129 -2.01 -8.55 -7.05
C THR A 129 -1.72 -8.89 -5.59
N SER A 130 -2.05 -10.13 -5.22
CA SER A 130 -1.65 -10.71 -3.94
C SER A 130 -0.45 -11.64 -4.13
N PRO A 131 0.48 -11.70 -3.17
CA PRO A 131 0.59 -10.85 -1.99
C PRO A 131 1.08 -9.43 -2.34
N GLY A 132 0.78 -8.46 -1.47
CA GLY A 132 1.27 -7.08 -1.60
C GLY A 132 0.17 -6.02 -1.76
N ALA A 133 -1.04 -6.41 -2.12
CA ALA A 133 -2.20 -5.52 -2.16
C ALA A 133 -2.87 -5.35 -0.79
N GLN A 134 -3.28 -4.12 -0.49
CA GLN A 134 -4.02 -3.79 0.72
C GLN A 134 -5.14 -2.77 0.44
N VAL A 135 -6.08 -2.69 1.38
CA VAL A 135 -7.16 -1.71 1.40
C VAL A 135 -7.04 -0.90 2.69
N VAL A 136 -7.02 0.43 2.58
CA VAL A 136 -6.85 1.35 3.73
C VAL A 136 -8.05 2.26 3.82
N THR A 137 -8.65 2.41 5.00
CA THR A 137 -9.75 3.37 5.17
C THR A 137 -9.26 4.80 4.98
N VAL A 138 -10.06 5.67 4.37
CA VAL A 138 -9.73 7.08 4.18
C VAL A 138 -10.86 7.92 4.79
N PRO A 139 -10.72 8.36 6.06
CA PRO A 139 -11.69 9.26 6.66
C PRO A 139 -11.82 10.58 5.88
N GLU A 140 -13.02 11.15 5.84
CA GLU A 140 -13.32 12.39 5.11
C GLU A 140 -13.81 13.43 6.13
N TYR A 141 -12.90 14.24 6.66
CA TYR A 141 -13.17 15.20 7.73
C TYR A 141 -13.67 16.55 7.20
N SER A 142 -14.49 17.25 7.99
CA SER A 142 -14.84 18.65 7.73
C SER A 142 -13.69 19.60 8.04
N THR A 143 -12.98 19.35 9.15
CA THR A 143 -11.78 20.08 9.59
C THR A 143 -10.88 19.12 10.34
N VAL A 144 -9.58 19.40 10.34
CA VAL A 144 -8.60 18.62 11.10
C VAL A 144 -7.74 19.60 11.89
N SER A 145 -7.66 19.41 13.20
CA SER A 145 -6.80 20.19 14.09
C SER A 145 -5.86 19.25 14.86
N VAL A 146 -4.57 19.33 14.56
CA VAL A 146 -3.51 18.60 15.30
C VAL A 146 -2.86 19.59 16.25
N ALA A 147 -3.08 19.39 17.56
CA ALA A 147 -2.48 20.22 18.61
C ALA A 147 -0.97 19.95 18.74
N ALA A 148 -0.24 20.83 19.43
CA ALA A 148 1.21 20.69 19.60
C ALA A 148 1.67 19.38 20.27
N SER A 149 0.85 18.82 21.17
CA SER A 149 1.08 17.51 21.79
C SER A 149 0.52 16.33 20.99
N GLY A 150 -0.24 16.61 19.93
CA GLY A 150 -0.91 15.63 19.10
C GLY A 150 -0.01 15.10 17.99
N SER A 151 -0.20 13.84 17.62
CA SER A 151 0.32 13.35 16.35
C SER A 151 -0.57 12.32 15.68
N LEU A 152 -0.65 12.42 14.35
CA LEU A 152 -1.23 11.40 13.48
C LEU A 152 -0.13 10.50 12.94
N VAL A 153 -0.33 9.20 13.08
CA VAL A 153 0.64 8.18 12.65
C VAL A 153 -0.02 7.09 11.80
N ALA A 154 0.73 6.56 10.84
CA ALA A 154 0.31 5.37 10.11
C ALA A 154 0.30 4.14 11.03
N PRO A 155 -0.65 3.19 10.85
CA PRO A 155 -0.49 1.86 11.42
C PRO A 155 0.79 1.21 10.87
N ALA A 156 1.58 0.54 11.71
CA ALA A 156 2.82 -0.09 11.27
C ALA A 156 2.52 -1.22 10.27
N TRP A 157 3.37 -1.36 9.24
CA TRP A 157 3.32 -2.47 8.31
C TRP A 157 3.58 -3.80 9.04
N ASP A 158 2.64 -4.73 8.92
CA ASP A 158 2.70 -6.04 9.60
C ASP A 158 3.24 -7.18 8.70
N GLY A 159 3.57 -6.88 7.45
CA GLY A 159 3.91 -7.86 6.41
C GLY A 159 2.83 -8.07 5.36
N ASN A 160 1.62 -7.57 5.61
CA ASN A 160 0.47 -7.72 4.73
C ASN A 160 -0.27 -6.39 4.49
N SER A 161 -0.37 -5.56 5.52
CA SER A 161 -1.04 -4.26 5.47
C SER A 161 -0.44 -3.28 6.48
N GLY A 162 -0.66 -1.98 6.28
CA GLY A 162 -0.13 -0.89 7.09
C GLY A 162 0.76 0.07 6.29
N GLY A 163 1.51 0.92 6.99
CA GLY A 163 2.46 1.88 6.44
C GLY A 163 1.84 3.11 5.76
N ILE A 164 0.52 3.22 5.73
CA ILE A 164 -0.20 4.30 5.04
C ILE A 164 -1.04 5.11 6.02
N LEU A 165 -0.84 6.43 6.01
CA LEU A 165 -1.68 7.42 6.66
C LEU A 165 -2.38 8.24 5.57
N ALA A 166 -3.72 8.18 5.54
CA ALA A 166 -4.52 8.85 4.50
C ALA A 166 -5.83 9.41 5.06
N PHE A 167 -6.18 10.64 4.69
CA PHE A 167 -7.48 11.23 4.99
C PHE A 167 -7.76 12.35 3.98
N LEU A 168 -9.02 12.71 3.83
CA LEU A 168 -9.46 13.91 3.13
C LEU A 168 -9.98 14.93 4.13
N ALA A 169 -9.78 16.22 3.85
CA ALA A 169 -10.31 17.32 4.64
C ALA A 169 -10.94 18.36 3.70
N SER A 170 -12.25 18.55 3.79
CA SER A 170 -12.98 19.48 2.92
C SER A 170 -12.88 20.94 3.37
N GLY A 171 -12.54 21.16 4.64
CA GLY A 171 -12.21 22.46 5.21
C GLY A 171 -10.76 22.53 5.69
N THR A 172 -10.51 23.40 6.68
CA THR A 172 -9.14 23.71 7.13
C THR A 172 -8.47 22.53 7.86
N LEU A 173 -7.24 22.24 7.46
CA LEU A 173 -6.26 21.47 8.23
C LEU A 173 -5.34 22.44 8.99
N THR A 174 -5.40 22.45 10.31
CA THR A 174 -4.48 23.16 11.20
C THR A 174 -3.54 22.15 11.84
N ASN A 175 -2.24 22.25 11.58
CA ASN A 175 -1.25 21.34 12.16
C ASN A 175 -0.22 22.11 12.99
N ASN A 176 -0.32 22.01 14.32
CA ASN A 176 0.66 22.52 15.28
C ASN A 176 1.52 21.40 15.89
N GLY A 177 1.21 20.13 15.59
CA GLY A 177 1.90 18.93 16.09
C GLY A 177 2.61 18.19 14.95
N ALA A 178 2.43 16.87 14.89
CA ALA A 178 3.06 16.03 13.87
C ALA A 178 2.05 15.17 13.07
N ILE A 179 2.33 15.00 11.78
CA ILE A 179 1.65 14.06 10.90
C ILE A 179 2.76 13.31 10.16
N HIS A 180 2.96 12.03 10.44
CA HIS A 180 4.07 11.26 9.88
C HIS A 180 3.76 9.76 9.73
N ALA A 181 4.58 9.07 8.94
CA ALA A 181 4.60 7.61 8.81
C ALA A 181 5.93 7.00 9.27
N ASP A 182 6.69 7.72 10.10
CA ASP A 182 8.03 7.32 10.55
C ASP A 182 7.99 5.96 11.25
N GLY A 183 8.87 5.05 10.81
CA GLY A 183 8.97 3.69 11.36
C GLY A 183 7.77 2.78 11.08
N ALA A 184 6.81 3.20 10.25
CA ALA A 184 5.64 2.39 9.90
C ALA A 184 5.82 1.57 8.61
N GLY A 185 6.98 1.68 7.95
CA GLY A 185 7.30 0.97 6.71
C GLY A 185 7.75 -0.48 6.92
N PHE A 186 8.40 -1.04 5.90
CA PHE A 186 8.86 -2.42 5.86
C PHE A 186 9.70 -2.84 7.08
N ARG A 187 9.62 -4.12 7.42
CA ARG A 187 10.25 -4.68 8.61
C ARG A 187 11.74 -4.95 8.37
N GLY A 188 12.56 -4.65 9.38
CA GLY A 188 13.97 -5.03 9.38
C GLY A 188 14.17 -6.54 9.53
N GLY A 189 15.23 -7.05 8.91
CA GLY A 189 15.65 -8.45 9.00
C GLY A 189 16.24 -8.79 10.36
N THR A 190 16.07 -10.05 10.76
CA THR A 190 16.63 -10.57 12.01
C THR A 190 18.13 -10.89 11.87
N PHE A 191 18.90 -10.51 12.88
CA PHE A 191 20.31 -10.89 13.01
C PHE A 191 20.48 -12.39 13.28
N THR A 192 21.50 -13.00 12.67
CA THR A 192 21.94 -14.37 12.97
C THR A 192 23.43 -14.38 13.31
N ASN A 193 23.79 -14.76 14.54
CA ASN A 193 25.21 -14.85 14.91
C ASN A 193 25.86 -16.13 14.39
N ASN A 194 26.93 -15.99 13.61
CA ASN A 194 27.77 -17.11 13.19
C ASN A 194 29.19 -16.94 13.72
N ALA A 195 29.36 -17.15 15.03
CA ALA A 195 30.60 -16.84 15.77
C ALA A 195 31.87 -17.52 15.21
N ALA A 196 31.74 -18.71 14.62
CA ALA A 196 32.87 -19.49 14.11
C ALA A 196 33.13 -19.33 12.60
N ARG A 197 32.27 -18.61 11.86
CA ARG A 197 32.38 -18.50 10.41
C ARG A 197 33.11 -17.22 10.02
N THR A 198 34.02 -17.34 9.07
CA THR A 198 34.79 -16.26 8.46
C THR A 198 34.83 -16.45 6.94
N ALA A 199 35.09 -15.38 6.18
CA ALA A 199 35.26 -15.43 4.71
C ALA A 199 34.07 -16.05 3.93
N CYS A 200 32.84 -15.82 4.41
CA CYS A 200 31.59 -16.25 3.77
C CYS A 200 31.20 -15.25 2.67
N GLU A 201 31.05 -15.77 1.47
CA GLU A 201 30.71 -14.99 0.28
C GLU A 201 29.28 -15.27 -0.19
N GLY A 202 28.84 -14.55 -1.22
CA GLY A 202 27.50 -14.72 -1.81
C GLY A 202 26.52 -13.63 -1.40
N GLY A 203 25.66 -13.25 -2.35
CA GLY A 203 24.56 -12.32 -2.13
C GLY A 203 23.38 -12.97 -1.42
N ASP A 204 23.03 -14.20 -1.82
CA ASP A 204 22.19 -15.12 -1.05
C ASP A 204 23.08 -16.13 -0.35
N LEU A 205 22.95 -16.24 0.96
CA LEU A 205 23.71 -17.17 1.80
C LEU A 205 22.81 -17.62 2.94
N SER A 206 22.59 -18.93 3.09
CA SER A 206 21.72 -19.45 4.15
C SER A 206 22.27 -19.09 5.54
N THR A 207 21.37 -19.04 6.52
CA THR A 207 21.74 -18.78 7.91
C THR A 207 22.72 -19.82 8.47
N THR A 208 22.58 -21.08 8.07
CA THR A 208 23.49 -22.18 8.44
C THR A 208 24.89 -22.02 7.86
N LEU A 209 25.06 -21.27 6.77
CA LEU A 209 26.33 -21.01 6.10
C LEU A 209 26.92 -19.64 6.43
N GLY A 210 26.27 -18.85 7.29
CA GLY A 210 26.79 -17.56 7.73
C GLY A 210 25.93 -16.35 7.38
N GLY A 211 24.79 -16.51 6.71
CA GLY A 211 23.93 -15.37 6.36
C GLY A 211 23.08 -14.87 7.52
N SER A 212 22.85 -13.57 7.57
CA SER A 212 21.79 -12.96 8.39
C SER A 212 20.61 -12.56 7.52
N TYR A 213 19.40 -12.47 8.10
CA TYR A 213 18.20 -12.24 7.30
C TYR A 213 18.18 -10.84 6.68
N LYS A 214 17.69 -10.78 5.44
CA LYS A 214 17.49 -9.53 4.70
C LYS A 214 16.28 -8.78 5.27
N GLY A 215 16.24 -7.47 5.08
CA GLY A 215 15.06 -6.67 5.36
C GLY A 215 13.94 -6.95 4.36
N GLU A 216 12.72 -6.63 4.76
CA GLU A 216 11.56 -6.68 3.88
C GLU A 216 11.66 -5.59 2.82
N GLY A 217 10.97 -5.77 1.68
CA GLY A 217 10.98 -4.79 0.61
C GLY A 217 9.88 -5.09 -0.40
N LEU A 218 10.03 -4.65 -1.65
CA LEU A 218 9.00 -4.84 -2.68
C LEU A 218 8.88 -6.30 -3.18
N VAL A 219 9.85 -7.15 -2.81
CA VAL A 219 9.91 -8.57 -3.18
C VAL A 219 9.09 -9.41 -2.22
N VAL A 220 8.08 -10.08 -2.74
CA VAL A 220 7.18 -10.89 -1.92
C VAL A 220 7.84 -12.18 -1.44
N GLU A 221 7.39 -12.69 -0.30
CA GLU A 221 7.75 -14.02 0.24
C GLU A 221 9.24 -14.26 0.56
N ARG A 222 10.07 -13.22 0.46
CA ARG A 222 11.52 -13.28 0.76
C ARG A 222 11.88 -12.78 2.15
N PHE A 223 10.99 -12.06 2.83
CA PHE A 223 11.21 -11.68 4.21
C PHE A 223 11.17 -12.90 5.14
N GLY A 224 12.14 -13.00 6.06
CA GLY A 224 12.27 -14.14 6.98
C GLY A 224 12.77 -15.45 6.37
N SER A 225 12.91 -15.53 5.03
CA SER A 225 13.46 -16.70 4.32
C SER A 225 14.80 -16.38 3.66
N ALA A 226 14.95 -15.17 3.09
CA ALA A 226 16.17 -14.74 2.42
C ALA A 226 17.22 -14.23 3.42
N SER A 227 18.47 -14.62 3.20
CA SER A 227 19.61 -14.23 4.05
C SER A 227 20.87 -13.95 3.22
N GLY A 228 21.85 -13.29 3.83
CA GLY A 228 23.11 -12.87 3.21
C GLY A 228 23.10 -11.41 2.73
N ARG A 229 24.28 -10.93 2.33
CA ARG A 229 24.57 -9.49 2.09
C ARG A 229 23.91 -8.84 0.88
N GLY A 230 23.40 -9.61 -0.08
CA GLY A 230 22.76 -9.03 -1.26
C GLY A 230 21.43 -8.39 -0.90
N ASN A 231 21.20 -7.12 -1.24
CA ASN A 231 19.88 -6.49 -1.12
C ASN A 231 18.85 -7.14 -2.05
N LEU A 232 17.57 -6.95 -1.75
CA LEU A 232 16.44 -7.32 -2.60
C LEU A 232 15.70 -6.04 -3.00
N LEU A 233 16.12 -5.45 -4.12
CA LEU A 233 15.62 -4.14 -4.54
C LEU A 233 15.86 -3.10 -3.43
N ASN A 234 14.78 -2.58 -2.83
CA ASN A 234 14.82 -1.65 -1.71
C ASN A 234 15.03 -2.32 -0.34
N GLY A 235 14.81 -3.63 -0.22
CA GLY A 235 15.06 -4.35 1.03
C GLY A 235 16.55 -4.56 1.24
N GLY A 236 17.07 -4.09 2.37
CA GLY A 236 18.49 -4.18 2.71
C GLY A 236 18.97 -5.62 2.82
N GLY A 237 20.18 -5.88 2.34
CA GLY A 237 20.86 -7.15 2.61
C GLY A 237 21.15 -7.31 4.09
N GLY A 238 21.21 -8.55 4.58
CA GLY A 238 21.77 -8.81 5.90
C GLY A 238 23.29 -8.67 5.89
N GLY A 239 23.97 -9.30 6.84
CA GLY A 239 25.41 -9.54 6.79
C GLY A 239 25.76 -10.98 6.44
N ASN A 240 27.06 -11.22 6.29
CA ASN A 240 27.65 -12.55 6.21
C ASN A 240 28.64 -12.75 7.38
N CYS A 241 28.75 -13.98 7.87
CA CYS A 241 29.70 -14.44 8.90
C CYS A 241 29.45 -13.93 10.32
N ASN A 242 30.54 -13.86 11.09
CA ASN A 242 30.55 -13.39 12.46
C ASN A 242 30.07 -11.94 12.58
N ASN A 243 29.24 -11.68 13.60
CA ASN A 243 28.68 -10.36 13.91
C ASN A 243 27.91 -9.70 12.76
N ALA A 244 27.31 -10.51 11.87
CA ALA A 244 26.51 -10.07 10.75
C ALA A 244 25.13 -9.55 11.18
N GLY A 245 24.86 -8.24 11.03
CA GLY A 245 23.54 -7.66 11.30
C GLY A 245 22.44 -8.12 10.34
N GLY A 246 21.18 -7.87 10.69
CA GLY A 246 20.04 -8.01 9.78
C GLY A 246 19.92 -6.79 8.86
N GLY A 247 19.25 -6.97 7.72
CA GLY A 247 19.06 -5.88 6.75
C GLY A 247 17.97 -4.89 7.16
N GLY A 248 18.08 -3.62 6.75
CA GLY A 248 17.00 -2.64 6.89
C GLY A 248 15.84 -2.94 5.96
N GLY A 249 14.61 -2.64 6.39
CA GLY A 249 13.42 -2.64 5.53
C GLY A 249 13.25 -1.31 4.80
#